data_AF-A0A943IUK8-F1
#
_entry.id   AF-A0A943IUK8-F1
#
_cell.length_a   1.000
_cell.length_b   1.000
_cell.length_c   1.000
_cell.angle_alpha   90.00
_cell.angle_beta   90.00
_cell.angle_gamma   90.00
#
_symmetry.space_group_name_H-M   'P 1'
#
loop_
_entity.id
_entity.type
_entity.pdbx_description
1 polymer ?
#
loop_
_entity_poly.entity_id
_entity_poly.type
_entity_poly.pdbx_seq_one_letter_code
_entity_poly.pdbx_strand_id
1 'polypeptide(L)'
;MFVCSKCGCIDNTATSCYWALIRPCKNRIYDKSLKGYEGKPLCSECAAIEYSKGDEVVVVPGTWHGKFKKEWPTEEEKKHIGKNGILNM
;
A
#
# COMPACT_ATOMS: atom_id res chain seq x y z
N MET A 1 -7.41 -8.60 -2.96
CA MET A 1 -7.37 -7.12 -2.89
C MET A 1 -7.06 -6.70 -1.47
N PHE A 2 -6.76 -5.44 -1.22
CA PHE A 2 -6.51 -4.94 0.13
C PHE A 2 -7.00 -3.51 0.31
N VAL A 3 -7.21 -3.12 1.56
CA VAL A 3 -7.61 -1.78 1.96
C VAL A 3 -6.37 -0.97 2.37
N CYS A 4 -6.19 0.18 1.73
CA CYS A 4 -5.10 1.11 2.02
C CYS A 4 -5.23 1.67 3.44
N SER A 5 -4.17 1.59 4.23
CA SER A 5 -4.14 2.13 5.60
C SER A 5 -4.16 3.66 5.68
N LYS A 6 -3.81 4.36 4.59
CA LYS A 6 -3.78 5.83 4.54
C LYS A 6 -5.09 6.44 4.07
N CYS A 7 -5.63 5.98 2.94
CA CYS A 7 -6.83 6.57 2.33
C CYS A 7 -8.07 5.66 2.33
N GLY A 8 -7.95 4.42 2.78
CA GLY A 8 -9.07 3.48 2.89
C GLY A 8 -9.61 2.91 1.58
N CYS A 9 -9.01 3.23 0.42
CA CYS A 9 -9.46 2.65 -0.84
C CYS A 9 -9.04 1.18 -0.98
N ILE A 10 -9.75 0.45 -1.82
CA ILE A 10 -9.38 -0.89 -2.26
C ILE A 10 -8.37 -0.78 -3.39
N ASP A 11 -7.29 -1.55 -3.31
CA ASP A 11 -6.33 -1.75 -4.40
C ASP A 11 -6.00 -3.24 -4.54
N ASN A 12 -5.44 -3.61 -5.68
CA ASN A 12 -4.97 -4.95 -5.97
C ASN A 12 -3.49 -5.05 -5.57
N THR A 13 -3.13 -6.16 -4.92
CA THR A 13 -1.75 -6.43 -4.50
C THR A 13 -0.80 -6.58 -5.70
N ALA A 14 -1.33 -6.85 -6.90
CA ALA A 14 -0.57 -6.95 -8.15
C ALA A 14 -0.28 -5.59 -8.82
N THR A 15 -1.04 -4.53 -8.51
CA THR A 15 -0.93 -3.20 -9.14
C THR A 15 -0.25 -2.16 -8.25
N SER A 16 0.14 -2.55 -7.05
CA SER A 16 0.74 -1.70 -6.02
C SER A 16 2.00 -2.33 -5.45
N CYS A 17 2.74 -1.57 -4.65
CA CYS A 17 3.92 -2.05 -3.94
C CYS A 17 3.58 -2.89 -2.68
N TYR A 18 2.34 -3.40 -2.56
CA TYR A 18 1.82 -4.08 -1.36
C TYR A 18 2.81 -5.05 -0.72
N TRP A 19 3.29 -6.04 -1.48
CA TRP A 19 4.16 -7.09 -0.95
C TRP A 19 5.50 -6.57 -0.48
N ALA A 20 6.05 -5.57 -1.18
CA ALA A 20 7.28 -4.93 -0.79
C ALA A 20 7.08 -4.08 0.47
N LEU A 21 5.90 -3.49 0.70
CA LEU A 21 5.61 -2.70 1.89
C LEU A 21 5.36 -3.55 3.14
N ILE A 22 4.63 -4.66 3.04
CA ILE A 22 4.27 -5.45 4.24
C ILE A 22 5.39 -6.39 4.69
N ARG A 23 6.34 -6.73 3.81
CA ARG A 23 7.48 -7.59 4.16
C ARG A 23 8.51 -6.80 4.97
N PRO A 24 9.13 -7.41 6.00
CA PRO A 24 10.23 -6.78 6.71
C PRO A 24 11.38 -6.40 5.77
N CYS A 25 11.89 -5.19 5.90
CA CYS A 25 13.05 -4.69 5.16
C CYS A 25 13.83 -3.72 6.06
N LYS A 26 15.15 -3.93 6.18
CA LYS A 26 16.01 -3.12 7.07
C LYS A 26 16.42 -1.78 6.46
N ASN A 27 16.45 -1.67 5.13
CA ASN A 27 17.01 -0.52 4.41
C ASN A 27 15.91 0.32 3.73
N ARG A 28 14.76 0.45 4.39
CA ARG A 28 13.62 1.17 3.83
C ARG A 28 13.53 2.58 4.40
N ILE A 29 13.50 3.56 3.52
CA ILE A 29 13.39 4.98 3.87
C ILE A 29 12.04 5.47 3.38
N TYR A 30 11.24 6.05 4.27
CA TYR A 30 9.93 6.60 3.91
C TYR A 30 10.03 8.11 3.74
N ASP A 31 9.33 8.62 2.72
CA ASP A 31 9.05 10.04 2.59
C ASP A 31 8.37 10.58 3.85
N LYS A 32 8.60 11.87 4.14
CA LYS A 32 8.06 12.54 5.33
C LYS A 32 6.53 12.43 5.42
N SER A 33 5.83 12.45 4.29
CA SER A 33 4.37 12.36 4.21
C SER A 33 3.80 10.95 4.45
N LEU A 34 4.68 9.95 4.58
CA LEU A 34 4.36 8.55 4.82
C LEU A 34 4.82 8.06 6.19
N LYS A 35 5.38 8.95 7.02
CA LYS A 35 5.66 8.65 8.43
C LYS A 35 4.38 8.23 9.16
N GLY A 36 4.45 7.14 9.94
CA GLY A 36 3.32 6.53 10.63
C GLY A 36 2.59 5.43 9.83
N TYR A 37 2.99 5.21 8.58
CA TYR A 37 2.47 4.14 7.73
C TYR A 37 3.54 3.06 7.41
N GLU A 38 4.62 3.02 8.18
CA GLU A 38 5.70 2.06 7.99
C GLU A 38 5.21 0.62 8.18
N GLY A 39 5.47 -0.23 7.19
CA GLY A 39 5.05 -1.63 7.21
C GLY A 39 3.55 -1.83 7.00
N LYS A 40 2.78 -0.76 6.75
CA LYS A 40 1.35 -0.83 6.50
C LYS A 40 1.06 -1.00 5.00
N PRO A 41 -0.06 -1.64 4.65
CA PRO A 41 -0.48 -1.75 3.26
C PRO A 41 -0.93 -0.38 2.72
N LEU A 42 -0.33 0.07 1.62
CA LEU A 42 -0.67 1.33 0.95
C LEU A 42 -0.98 1.06 -0.52
N CYS A 43 -2.03 1.72 -1.04
CA CYS A 43 -2.37 1.67 -2.46
C CYS A 43 -1.29 2.33 -3.31
N SER A 44 -1.31 2.05 -4.62
CA SER A 44 -0.44 2.60 -5.65
C SER A 44 -0.32 4.13 -5.65
N GLU A 45 -1.39 4.83 -5.28
CA GLU A 45 -1.38 6.30 -5.16
C GLU A 45 -0.72 6.77 -3.86
N CYS A 46 -0.96 6.05 -2.76
CA CYS A 46 -0.39 6.44 -1.46
C CYS A 46 1.08 6.07 -1.32
N ALA A 47 1.56 5.06 -2.04
CA ALA A 47 2.97 4.68 -2.02
C ALA A 47 3.43 4.04 -3.34
N ALA A 48 4.61 4.46 -3.77
CA ALA A 48 5.45 3.82 -4.76
C ALA A 48 6.82 3.52 -4.16
N ILE A 49 7.56 2.61 -4.79
CA ILE A 49 8.93 2.27 -4.41
C ILE A 49 9.88 2.75 -5.50
N GLU A 50 10.87 3.52 -5.10
CA GLU A 50 12.01 3.89 -5.92
C GLU A 50 13.24 3.12 -5.43
N TYR A 51 13.93 2.46 -6.36
CA TYR A 51 15.16 1.76 -6.08
C TYR A 51 16.33 2.71 -6.28
N SER A 52 17.01 3.06 -5.18
CA SER A 52 18.26 3.81 -5.24
C SER A 52 19.42 2.89 -5.65
N LYS A 53 20.50 3.48 -6.17
CA LYS A 53 21.72 2.74 -6.54
C LYS A 53 22.46 2.11 -5.34
N GLY A 54 22.06 2.42 -4.11
CA GLY A 54 22.75 2.03 -2.87
C GLY A 54 22.03 1.02 -1.98
N ASP A 55 21.32 0.04 -2.55
CA ASP A 55 20.53 -0.99 -1.82
C ASP A 55 19.41 -0.43 -0.90
N GLU A 56 19.14 0.87 -0.99
CA GLU A 56 18.06 1.54 -0.27
C GLU A 56 16.75 1.43 -1.06
N VAL A 57 15.69 1.08 -0.34
CA VAL A 57 14.32 1.06 -0.85
C VAL A 57 13.62 2.31 -0.37
N VAL A 58 13.42 3.28 -1.27
CA VAL A 58 12.79 4.55 -0.91
C VAL A 58 11.30 4.43 -1.20
N VAL A 59 10.46 4.68 -0.19
CA VAL A 59 9.01 4.73 -0.32
C VAL A 59 8.57 6.17 -0.43
N VAL A 60 7.99 6.52 -1.56
CA VAL A 60 7.53 7.88 -1.89
C VAL A 60 6.02 7.87 -2.19
N PRO A 61 5.32 9.02 -2.14
CA PRO A 61 3.97 9.10 -2.68
C PRO A 61 3.94 8.62 -4.13
N GLY A 62 2.93 7.82 -4.47
CA GLY A 62 2.80 7.25 -5.81
C GLY A 62 1.71 7.94 -6.63
N THR A 63 1.26 7.23 -7.65
CA THR A 63 0.14 7.64 -8.52
C THR A 63 -0.77 6.46 -8.75
N TRP A 64 -2.07 6.70 -8.88
CA TRP A 64 -3.01 5.63 -9.21
C TRP A 64 -2.64 4.96 -10.53
N HIS A 65 -2.60 3.63 -10.55
CA HIS A 65 -2.13 2.86 -11.71
C HIS A 65 -3.09 2.89 -12.92
N GLY A 66 -4.32 3.40 -12.77
CA GLY A 66 -5.29 3.62 -13.86
C GLY A 66 -5.86 2.35 -14.52
N LYS A 67 -5.74 1.18 -13.87
CA LYS A 67 -6.20 -0.12 -14.41
C LYS A 67 -7.66 -0.46 -14.04
N PHE A 68 -8.13 0.07 -12.92
CA PHE A 68 -9.51 -0.06 -12.45
C PHE A 68 -9.92 1.21 -11.71
N LYS A 69 -11.23 1.36 -11.49
CA LYS A 69 -11.79 2.50 -10.74
C LYS A 69 -11.39 2.41 -9.28
N LYS A 70 -11.11 3.57 -8.68
CA LYS A 70 -10.81 3.65 -7.26
C LYS A 70 -12.11 3.53 -6.46
N GLU A 71 -12.18 2.54 -5.58
CA GLU A 71 -13.37 2.22 -4.79
C GLU A 71 -13.00 2.08 -3.31
N TRP A 72 -14.01 2.16 -2.44
CA TRP A 72 -13.88 1.98 -0.99
C TRP A 72 -14.70 0.77 -0.56
N PRO A 73 -14.24 0.02 0.47
CA PRO A 73 -14.97 -1.13 0.93
C PRO A 73 -16.34 -0.71 1.49
N THR A 74 -17.36 -1.46 1.11
CA THR A 74 -18.69 -1.40 1.69
C THR A 74 -18.66 -1.81 3.17
N GLU A 75 -19.74 -1.50 3.91
CA GLU A 75 -19.84 -1.89 5.33
C GLU A 75 -19.78 -3.41 5.54
N GLU A 76 -20.21 -4.20 4.55
CA GLU A 76 -20.09 -5.64 4.62
C GLU A 76 -18.65 -6.10 4.39
N GLU A 77 -17.98 -5.60 3.35
CA GLU A 77 -16.57 -5.91 3.06
C GLU A 77 -15.63 -5.52 4.21
N LYS A 78 -15.95 -4.45 4.94
CA LYS A 78 -15.19 -4.04 6.14
C LYS A 78 -15.13 -5.12 7.21
N LYS A 79 -16.17 -5.95 7.34
CA LYS A 79 -16.20 -7.08 8.30
C LYS A 79 -15.25 -8.21 7.91
N HIS A 80 -14.87 -8.26 6.63
CA HIS A 80 -14.02 -9.30 6.04
C HIS A 80 -12.57 -8.83 5.81
N ILE A 81 -12.21 -7.65 6.34
CA ILE A 81 -10.83 -7.16 6.32
C ILE A 81 -10.01 -7.98 7.31
N GLY A 82 -9.13 -8.83 6.76
CA GLY A 82 -8.17 -9.61 7.52
C GLY A 82 -6.89 -8.85 7.85
N LYS A 83 -5.88 -9.62 8.28
CA LYS A 83 -4.55 -9.09 8.62
C LYS A 83 -3.93 -8.37 7.42
N ASN A 84 -3.21 -7.28 7.71
CA ASN A 84 -2.55 -6.43 6.70
C ASN A 84 -3.52 -5.88 5.64
N GLY A 85 -4.78 -5.65 6.01
CA GLY A 85 -5.76 -5.01 5.15
C GLY A 85 -6.26 -5.90 4.00
N ILE A 86 -5.88 -7.18 3.92
CA ILE A 86 -6.37 -8.10 2.89
C ILE A 86 -7.89 -8.25 3.04
N LEU A 87 -8.61 -8.07 1.94
CA LEU A 87 -10.03 -8.42 1.86
C LEU A 87 -10.12 -9.94 1.64
N ASN A 88 -10.69 -10.66 2.62
CA ASN A 88 -10.96 -12.09 2.52
C ASN A 88 -12.42 -12.28 2.07
N MET A 89 -12.67 -12.20 0.77
CA MET A 89 -13.99 -12.53 0.20
C MET A 89 -14.06 -14.01 -0.18
#